data_AF-A0A0S8CBQ8-F1
#
_entry.id   AF-A0A0S8CBQ8-F1
#
_cell.length_a   1.000
_cell.length_b   1.000
_cell.length_c   1.000
_cell.angle_alpha   90.00
_cell.angle_beta   90.00
_cell.angle_gamma   90.00
#
_symmetry.space_group_name_H-M   'P 1'
#
loop_
_entity.id
_entity.type
_entity.pdbx_description
1 polymer ?
#
loop_
_entity_poly.entity_id
_entity_poly.type
_entity_poly.pdbx_seq_one_letter_code
_entity_poly.pdbx_strand_id
1 'polypeptide(L)'
;MTTDNDSTIVAKDVKPDYKRRVILPKAIVQKDIRYDIYLNRRGQIILDPRVTIPASEAWVFNNPDVHALVKRGLAEASEGKVSRIDLDTL
;
A
#
# COMPACT_ATOMS: atom_id res chain seq x y z
N MET A 1 -2.13 -9.99 -19.10
CA MET A 1 -0.71 -9.69 -18.77
C MET A 1 -0.43 -8.34 -19.38
N THR A 2 -0.63 -7.28 -18.61
CA THR A 2 -0.44 -5.89 -19.06
C THR A 2 1.01 -5.65 -19.40
N THR A 3 1.24 -5.20 -20.63
CA THR A 3 2.55 -4.82 -21.16
C THR A 3 2.88 -3.42 -20.64
N ASP A 4 3.46 -3.33 -19.44
CA ASP A 4 4.01 -2.06 -18.95
C ASP A 4 5.38 -1.82 -19.60
N ASN A 5 5.39 -0.96 -20.63
CA ASN A 5 6.58 -0.54 -21.36
C ASN A 5 7.26 0.69 -20.74
N ASP A 6 6.85 1.14 -19.56
CA ASP A 6 7.42 2.31 -18.89
C ASP A 6 8.21 1.91 -17.63
N SER A 7 9.35 1.26 -17.83
CA SER A 7 10.25 0.84 -16.75
C SER A 7 11.42 1.82 -16.62
N THR A 8 11.55 2.47 -15.47
CA THR A 8 12.72 3.30 -15.16
C THR A 8 13.74 2.54 -14.32
N ILE A 9 15.03 2.69 -14.62
CA ILE A 9 16.11 2.13 -13.80
C ILE A 9 16.27 2.97 -12.52
N VAL A 10 15.98 2.36 -11.38
CA VAL A 10 16.07 2.97 -10.04
C VAL A 10 17.39 2.69 -9.32
N ALA A 11 18.11 1.64 -9.74
CA ALA A 11 19.44 1.29 -9.26
C ALA A 11 20.19 0.49 -10.34
N LYS A 12 21.50 0.69 -10.45
CA LYS A 12 22.37 -0.03 -11.40
C LYS A 12 23.35 -0.93 -10.64
N ASP A 13 23.65 -2.09 -11.22
CA ASP A 13 24.68 -3.03 -10.74
C ASP A 13 24.59 -3.43 -9.26
N VAL A 14 23.35 -3.63 -8.77
CA VAL A 14 23.13 -4.03 -7.37
C VAL A 14 23.46 -5.50 -7.18
N LYS A 15 24.58 -5.77 -6.50
CA LYS A 15 24.98 -7.13 -6.11
C LYS A 15 24.21 -7.59 -4.87
N PRO A 16 23.59 -8.78 -4.88
CA PRO A 16 23.04 -9.37 -3.67
C PRO A 16 24.12 -9.61 -2.62
N ASP A 17 23.78 -9.44 -1.35
CA ASP A 17 24.69 -9.78 -0.26
C ASP A 17 24.80 -11.30 -0.05
N TYR A 18 25.61 -11.72 0.93
CA TYR A 18 25.81 -13.14 1.26
C TYR A 18 24.53 -13.85 1.76
N LYS A 19 23.51 -13.10 2.18
CA LYS A 19 22.18 -13.60 2.56
C LYS A 19 21.18 -13.54 1.39
N ARG A 20 21.66 -13.26 0.17
CA ARG A 20 20.86 -13.13 -1.06
C ARG A 20 19.88 -11.96 -1.02
N ARG A 21 20.17 -10.90 -0.25
CA ARG A 21 19.32 -9.71 -0.15
C ARG A 21 19.76 -8.67 -1.18
N VAL A 22 18.78 -8.08 -1.88
CA VAL A 22 18.95 -6.92 -2.75
C VAL A 22 18.47 -5.69 -2.00
N ILE A 23 19.33 -4.67 -1.88
CA ILE A 23 18.96 -3.43 -1.19
C ILE A 23 18.26 -2.52 -2.19
N LEU A 24 16.99 -2.19 -1.91
CA LEU A 24 16.22 -1.24 -2.69
C LEU A 24 16.53 0.21 -2.24
N PRO A 25 16.64 1.17 -3.16
CA PRO A 25 16.80 2.58 -2.81
C PRO A 25 15.65 3.09 -1.95
N LYS A 26 15.95 3.86 -0.90
CA LYS A 26 14.92 4.43 -0.01
C LYS A 26 13.88 5.29 -0.74
N ALA A 27 14.27 5.92 -1.85
CA ALA A 27 13.39 6.79 -2.63
C ALA A 27 12.18 6.05 -3.24
N ILE A 28 12.24 4.73 -3.38
CA ILE A 28 11.17 3.92 -4.00
C ILE A 28 10.46 2.99 -3.01
N VAL A 29 10.91 2.94 -1.75
CA VAL A 29 10.36 2.03 -0.73
C VAL A 29 9.49 2.84 0.22
N GLN A 30 8.20 2.50 0.26
CA GLN A 30 7.26 3.05 1.24
C GLN A 30 7.48 2.40 2.61
N LYS A 31 7.11 3.11 3.68
CA LYS A 31 7.19 2.58 5.04
C LYS A 31 6.24 1.39 5.20
N ASP A 32 6.70 0.32 5.86
CA ASP A 32 5.92 -0.89 6.19
C ASP A 32 5.31 -1.65 4.98
N ILE A 33 5.80 -1.40 3.77
CA ILE A 33 5.35 -2.07 2.55
C ILE A 33 5.87 -3.51 2.47
N ARG A 34 5.04 -4.43 1.94
CA ARG A 34 5.45 -5.79 1.57
C ARG A 34 5.47 -5.92 0.06
N TYR A 35 6.17 -6.92 -0.46
CA TYR A 35 6.20 -7.18 -1.90
C TYR A 35 5.85 -8.63 -2.18
N ASP A 36 4.96 -8.85 -3.13
CA ASP A 36 4.85 -10.16 -3.78
C ASP A 36 5.97 -10.26 -4.82
N ILE A 37 6.65 -11.41 -4.84
CA ILE A 37 7.81 -11.64 -5.72
C ILE A 37 7.40 -12.60 -6.83
N TYR A 38 7.49 -12.12 -8.07
CA TYR A 38 7.20 -12.93 -9.26
C TYR A 38 8.46 -13.16 -10.09
N LEU A 39 8.57 -14.36 -10.65
CA LEU A 39 9.54 -14.68 -11.70
C LEU A 39 8.77 -14.86 -13.01
N ASN A 40 9.01 -14.00 -13.99
CA ASN A 40 8.36 -14.13 -15.29
C ASN A 40 9.13 -15.08 -16.23
N ARG A 41 8.53 -15.42 -17.38
CA ARG A 41 9.14 -16.31 -18.38
C ARG A 41 10.45 -15.78 -18.99
N ARG A 42 10.74 -14.48 -18.83
CA ARG A 42 11.99 -13.86 -19.29
C ARG A 42 13.09 -13.90 -18.22
N GLY A 43 12.83 -14.54 -17.08
CA GLY A 43 13.76 -14.61 -15.95
C GLY A 43 13.86 -13.31 -15.14
N GLN A 44 12.95 -12.36 -15.34
CA GLN A 44 12.93 -11.11 -14.58
C GLN A 44 12.24 -11.33 -13.24
N ILE A 45 12.84 -10.76 -12.18
CA ILE A 45 12.21 -10.65 -10.86
C ILE A 45 11.37 -9.38 -10.85
N ILE A 46 10.09 -9.52 -10.55
CA ILE A 46 9.14 -8.40 -10.41
C ILE A 46 8.74 -8.33 -8.94
N LEU A 47 8.87 -7.14 -8.36
CA LEU A 47 8.41 -6.84 -7.00
C LEU A 47 7.14 -6.03 -7.11
N ASP A 48 6.02 -6.60 -6.65
CA ASP A 48 4.71 -5.94 -6.67
C ASP A 48 4.36 -5.46 -5.25
N PRO A 49 4.31 -4.14 -4.99
CA PRO A 49 4.01 -3.60 -3.67
C PRO A 49 2.61 -4.01 -3.19
N ARG A 50 2.54 -4.54 -1.97
CA ARG A 50 1.31 -4.98 -1.34
C ARG A 50 1.14 -4.37 0.04
N VAL A 51 0.01 -3.69 0.22
CA VAL A 51 -0.46 -3.25 1.54
C VAL A 51 -1.34 -4.35 2.14
N THR A 52 -1.14 -4.64 3.42
CA THR A 52 -1.99 -5.57 4.16
C THR A 52 -2.98 -4.77 4.98
N ILE A 53 -4.27 -5.06 4.83
CA ILE A 53 -5.34 -4.46 5.63
C ILE A 53 -5.68 -5.45 6.75
N PRO A 54 -5.67 -5.03 8.03
CA PRO A 54 -6.11 -5.88 9.14
C PRO A 54 -7.52 -6.42 8.90
N ALA A 55 -7.79 -7.66 9.33
CA ALA A 55 -9.11 -8.28 9.14
C ALA A 55 -10.25 -7.45 9.76
N SER A 56 -9.98 -6.77 10.88
CA SER A 56 -10.92 -5.86 11.57
C SER A 56 -11.29 -4.62 10.75
N GLU A 57 -10.50 -4.25 9.74
CA GLU A 57 -10.69 -3.06 8.91
C GLU A 57 -11.08 -3.40 7.47
N ALA A 58 -10.86 -4.65 7.03
CA ALA A 58 -11.12 -5.10 5.67
C ALA A 58 -12.58 -4.89 5.21
N TRP A 59 -13.54 -4.95 6.14
CA TRP A 59 -14.96 -4.75 5.85
C TRP A 59 -15.28 -3.36 5.27
N VAL A 60 -14.54 -2.32 5.68
CA VAL A 60 -14.70 -0.96 5.13
C VAL A 60 -14.35 -0.96 3.65
N PHE A 61 -13.26 -1.62 3.27
CA PHE A 61 -12.80 -1.66 1.89
C PHE A 61 -13.62 -2.61 1.00
N ASN A 62 -14.26 -3.62 1.60
CA ASN A 62 -15.12 -4.55 0.89
C ASN A 62 -16.54 -4.01 0.64
N ASN A 63 -16.95 -2.94 1.31
CA ASN A 63 -18.26 -2.31 1.14
C ASN A 63 -18.09 -0.86 0.62
N PRO A 64 -18.40 -0.59 -0.67
CA PRO A 64 -18.16 0.72 -1.28
C PRO A 64 -18.96 1.84 -0.62
N ASP A 65 -20.15 1.57 -0.09
CA ASP A 65 -20.99 2.57 0.56
C ASP A 65 -20.37 3.00 1.91
N VAL A 66 -19.93 2.02 2.70
CA VAL A 66 -19.21 2.27 3.96
C VAL A 66 -17.93 3.04 3.69
N HIS A 67 -17.14 2.62 2.70
CA HIS A 67 -15.91 3.29 2.33
C HIS A 67 -16.14 4.77 1.95
N ALA A 68 -17.20 5.06 1.19
CA ALA A 68 -17.59 6.42 0.83
C ALA A 68 -17.99 7.25 2.06
N LEU A 69 -18.75 6.68 2.99
CA LEU A 69 -19.13 7.34 4.24
C LEU A 69 -17.92 7.63 5.12
N VAL A 70 -17.00 6.67 5.29
CA VAL A 70 -15.76 6.87 6.05
C VAL A 70 -14.90 7.97 5.42
N LYS A 71 -14.71 7.95 4.10
CA LYS A 71 -13.98 9.03 3.39
C LYS A 71 -14.62 10.39 3.61
N ARG A 72 -15.95 10.48 3.52
CA ARG A 72 -16.69 11.71 3.75
C ARG A 72 -16.50 12.21 5.18
N GLY A 73 -16.66 11.33 6.18
CA GLY A 73 -16.48 11.70 7.59
C GLY A 73 -15.05 12.20 7.88
N LEU A 74 -14.03 11.59 7.29
CA LEU A 74 -12.65 12.06 7.40
C LEU A 74 -12.46 13.46 6.79
N ALA A 75 -13.08 13.72 5.63
CA ALA A 75 -13.04 15.05 5.00
C ALA A 75 -13.76 16.10 5.86
N GLU A 76 -14.97 15.81 6.32
CA GLU A 76 -15.75 16.69 7.21
C GLU A 76 -15.01 16.97 8.52
N ALA A 77 -14.35 15.97 9.10
CA ALA A 77 -13.53 16.13 10.30
C ALA A 77 -12.33 17.05 10.06
N SER A 78 -11.66 16.95 8.90
CA SER A 78 -10.56 17.84 8.53
C SER A 78 -11.01 19.30 8.36
N GLU A 79 -12.28 19.52 8.00
CA GLU A 79 -12.92 20.84 7.90
C GLU A 79 -13.49 21.33 9.24
N GLY A 80 -13.35 20.56 10.33
CA GLY A 80 -13.86 20.90 11.66
C GLY A 80 -15.36 20.68 11.84
N LYS A 81 -16.05 20.00 10.91
CA LYS A 81 -17.47 19.63 11.01
C LYS A 81 -17.64 18.41 11.93
N VAL A 82 -17.29 18.56 13.20
CA VAL A 82 -17.37 17.51 14.22
C VAL A 82 -18.32 17.90 15.35
N SER A 83 -19.05 16.92 15.85
CA SER A 83 -19.95 17.07 17.01
C SER A 83 -19.33 16.33 18.19
N ARG A 84 -19.28 16.96 19.37
CA ARG A 84 -18.89 16.25 20.60
C ARG A 84 -20.07 15.40 21.04
N ILE A 85 -19.84 14.10 21.15
CA ILE A 85 -20.81 13.14 21.67
C ILE A 85 -20.33 12.71 23.05
N ASP A 86 -21.22 12.77 24.04
CA ASP A 86 -21.00 12.19 25.35
C ASP A 86 -21.51 10.74 25.34
N LEU A 87 -20.61 9.80 25.57
CA LEU A 87 -20.89 8.37 25.48
C LEU A 87 -21.73 7.88 26.67
N ASP A 88 -21.78 8.62 27.77
CA ASP A 88 -22.56 8.27 28.96
C ASP A 88 -24.06 8.61 28.80
N THR A 89 -24.43 9.28 27.70
CA THR A 89 -25.81 9.70 27.39
C THR A 89 -26.38 9.03 26.14
N LEU A 90 -25.74 7.95 25.67
CA LEU A 90 -26.06 7.23 24.44
C LEU A 90 -26.88 5.95 24.68
#